data_AF-A0A424JAL4-F1
#
_entry.id   AF-A0A424JAL4-F1
#
_cell.length_a   1.000
_cell.length_b   1.000
_cell.length_c   1.000
_cell.angle_alpha   90.00
_cell.angle_beta   90.00
_cell.angle_gamma   90.00
#
_symmetry.space_group_name_H-M   'P 1'
#
loop_
_entity.id
_entity.type
_entity.pdbx_description
1 polymer ?
#
loop_
_entity_poly.entity_id
_entity_poly.type
_entity_poly.pdbx_seq_one_letter_code
_entity_poly.pdbx_strand_id
1 'polypeptide(L)'
;MFKSFVIAGCIAAAGLCPAAVFCAGLGTTLDRARFPAEVLIVRGDLQRLISPTALSSAEVVGLEGRIKSALTGLSWLALEYGALTRSEIDRKLLQDLDRSWAKRDLVSAQALADELSRRHPLNSAIFSADRAGAEDIERVRGLDLQLCQGCHIDKIGTEKILPAYPLKEMAANMPSDEFLARLLSGVRGTSDTALANPLSLGDIRGLLRLYQEDAAD
;
A
#
# COMPACT_ATOMS: atom_id res chain seq x y z
N MET A 1 52.63 58.97 6.20
CA MET A 1 52.91 57.62 5.68
C MET A 1 51.87 56.66 6.24
N PHE A 2 50.78 56.46 5.53
CA PHE A 2 49.72 55.52 5.89
C PHE A 2 50.15 54.10 5.51
N LYS A 3 50.15 53.17 6.48
CA LYS A 3 50.40 51.74 6.24
C LYS A 3 49.16 50.92 6.60
N SER A 4 48.71 50.19 5.59
CA SER A 4 48.00 48.90 5.61
C SER A 4 46.62 48.82 6.28
N PHE A 5 45.59 48.86 5.43
CA PHE A 5 44.30 48.21 5.66
C PHE A 5 44.47 46.69 5.54
N VAL A 6 44.13 45.94 6.60
CA VAL A 6 43.87 44.51 6.52
C VAL A 6 42.39 44.34 6.20
N ILE A 7 42.09 43.87 4.99
CA ILE A 7 40.73 43.47 4.60
C ILE A 7 40.46 42.13 5.27
N ALA A 8 39.63 42.15 6.33
CA ALA A 8 39.05 40.94 6.90
C ALA A 8 38.08 40.34 5.87
N GLY A 9 38.48 39.23 5.24
CA GLY A 9 37.63 38.47 4.35
C GLY A 9 36.48 37.84 5.13
N CYS A 10 35.25 38.30 4.87
CA CYS A 10 34.04 37.60 5.26
C CYS A 10 33.97 36.27 4.49
N ILE A 11 34.31 35.17 5.15
CA ILE A 11 33.88 33.84 4.71
C ILE A 11 32.39 33.76 5.00
N ALA A 12 31.58 34.07 3.99
CA ALA A 12 30.17 33.71 3.99
C ALA A 12 30.11 32.18 3.95
N ALA A 13 30.04 31.56 5.12
CA ALA A 13 29.74 30.14 5.22
C ALA A 13 28.33 29.96 4.67
N ALA A 14 28.27 29.38 3.47
CA ALA A 14 27.05 28.85 2.89
C ALA A 14 26.49 27.81 3.86
N GLY A 15 25.58 28.25 4.73
CA GLY A 15 24.67 27.39 5.48
C GLY A 15 23.68 26.79 4.49
N LEU A 16 24.17 25.84 3.68
CA LEU A 16 23.36 24.89 2.96
C LEU A 16 22.45 24.25 4.00
N CYS A 17 21.19 24.63 3.94
CA CYS A 17 20.07 23.99 4.60
C CYS A 17 20.01 22.55 4.08
N PRO A 18 20.30 21.50 4.87
CA PRO A 18 19.58 20.27 4.67
C PRO A 18 18.31 20.44 5.50
N ALA A 19 17.26 20.98 4.89
CA ALA A 19 15.95 20.44 5.18
C ALA A 19 16.02 18.95 4.77
N ALA A 20 16.65 18.14 5.62
CA ALA A 20 16.41 16.72 5.67
C ALA A 20 15.00 16.59 6.20
N VAL A 21 14.03 16.87 5.33
CA VAL A 21 12.75 16.20 5.38
C VAL A 21 13.14 14.73 5.22
N PHE A 22 13.44 14.08 6.34
CA PHE A 22 13.31 12.65 6.43
C PHE A 22 11.86 12.41 6.04
N CYS A 23 11.64 12.07 4.77
CA CYS A 23 10.42 11.40 4.39
C CYS A 23 10.40 10.17 5.29
N ALA A 24 9.63 10.24 6.38
CA ALA A 24 9.40 9.13 7.30
C ALA A 24 8.67 7.97 6.61
N GLY A 25 8.56 7.98 5.27
CA GLY A 25 8.03 6.92 4.47
C GLY A 25 8.81 5.63 4.65
N LEU A 26 8.13 4.52 4.40
CA LEU A 26 8.60 3.16 4.59
C LEU A 26 9.90 2.78 3.84
N GLY A 27 10.34 3.57 2.85
CA GLY A 27 11.57 3.35 2.10
C GLY A 27 11.70 1.93 1.55
N THR A 28 12.86 1.30 1.72
CA THR A 28 13.12 -0.08 1.26
C THR A 28 12.19 -1.13 1.87
N THR A 29 11.54 -0.84 3.00
CA THR A 29 10.52 -1.71 3.59
C THR A 29 9.28 -1.77 2.70
N LEU A 30 8.87 -0.63 2.13
CA LEU A 30 7.77 -0.57 1.17
C LEU A 30 8.12 -1.30 -0.11
N ASP A 31 9.33 -1.09 -0.64
CA ASP A 31 9.76 -1.71 -1.90
C ASP A 31 9.71 -3.24 -1.80
N ARG A 32 10.09 -3.80 -0.64
CA ARG A 32 9.97 -5.25 -0.36
C ARG A 32 8.52 -5.72 -0.15
N ALA A 33 7.60 -4.82 0.19
CA ALA A 33 6.21 -5.14 0.46
C ALA A 33 5.30 -5.00 -0.77
N ARG A 34 5.69 -4.22 -1.79
CA ARG A 34 4.82 -3.92 -2.95
C ARG A 34 4.37 -5.16 -3.71
N PHE A 35 5.31 -6.03 -4.10
CA PHE A 35 4.96 -7.25 -4.83
C PHE A 35 3.99 -8.16 -4.05
N PRO A 36 4.31 -8.59 -2.80
CA PRO A 36 3.39 -9.45 -2.06
C PRO A 36 2.06 -8.74 -1.72
N ALA A 37 2.07 -7.43 -1.47
CA ALA A 37 0.83 -6.66 -1.27
C ALA A 37 -0.05 -6.64 -2.53
N GLU A 38 0.53 -6.40 -3.70
CA GLU A 38 -0.24 -6.36 -4.95
C GLU A 38 -0.85 -7.73 -5.28
N VAL A 39 -0.11 -8.83 -5.03
CA VAL A 39 -0.64 -10.20 -5.14
C VAL A 39 -1.84 -10.40 -4.22
N LEU A 40 -1.76 -9.96 -2.95
CA LEU A 40 -2.87 -10.07 -2.00
C LEU A 40 -4.11 -9.27 -2.44
N ILE A 41 -3.92 -8.08 -3.02
CA ILE A 41 -5.02 -7.27 -3.55
C ILE A 41 -5.69 -7.98 -4.73
N VAL A 42 -4.90 -8.49 -5.69
CA VAL A 42 -5.43 -9.25 -6.83
C VAL A 42 -6.21 -10.48 -6.35
N ARG A 43 -5.66 -11.21 -5.36
CA ARG A 43 -6.31 -12.36 -4.75
C ARG A 43 -7.65 -12.01 -4.11
N GLY A 44 -7.70 -10.93 -3.32
CA GLY A 44 -8.95 -10.47 -2.68
C GLY A 44 -10.00 -10.01 -3.68
N ASP A 45 -9.57 -9.31 -4.74
CA ASP A 45 -10.46 -8.84 -5.80
C ASP A 45 -11.04 -10.01 -6.63
N LEU A 46 -10.22 -11.01 -6.96
CA LEU A 46 -10.69 -12.24 -7.61
C LEU A 46 -11.68 -12.99 -6.72
N GLN A 47 -11.42 -13.10 -5.41
CA GLN A 47 -12.32 -13.75 -4.47
C GLN A 47 -13.68 -13.04 -4.42
N ARG A 48 -13.70 -11.70 -4.40
CA ARG A 48 -14.93 -10.90 -4.48
C ARG A 48 -15.69 -11.13 -5.78
N LEU A 49 -14.99 -11.25 -6.92
CA LEU A 49 -15.63 -11.54 -8.21
C LEU A 49 -16.21 -12.97 -8.27
N ILE A 50 -15.56 -13.96 -7.64
CA ILE A 50 -16.00 -15.36 -7.64
C ILE A 50 -17.18 -15.59 -6.69
N SER A 51 -17.15 -14.97 -5.51
CA SER A 51 -18.18 -15.12 -4.47
C SER A 51 -18.92 -13.80 -4.27
N PRO A 52 -19.83 -13.42 -5.19
CA PRO A 52 -20.49 -12.13 -5.12
C PRO A 52 -21.51 -12.10 -3.97
N THR A 53 -21.12 -11.57 -2.83
CA THR A 53 -22.08 -10.87 -1.95
C THR A 53 -22.54 -9.62 -2.72
N ALA A 54 -23.70 -9.71 -3.37
CA ALA A 54 -24.40 -8.64 -4.11
C ALA A 54 -23.51 -7.46 -4.59
N LEU A 55 -22.55 -7.73 -5.47
CA LEU A 55 -21.77 -6.67 -6.12
C LEU A 55 -22.66 -5.96 -7.14
N SER A 56 -22.64 -4.63 -7.16
CA SER A 56 -23.24 -3.87 -8.25
C SER A 56 -22.45 -4.06 -9.56
N SER A 57 -23.09 -3.84 -10.71
CA SER A 57 -22.41 -3.89 -12.01
C SER A 57 -21.23 -2.93 -12.09
N ALA A 58 -21.34 -1.74 -11.47
CA ALA A 58 -20.27 -0.75 -11.41
C ALA A 58 -19.07 -1.26 -10.58
N GLU A 59 -19.31 -1.99 -9.50
CA GLU A 59 -18.24 -2.60 -8.71
C GLU A 59 -17.53 -3.70 -9.47
N VAL A 60 -18.26 -4.56 -10.19
CA VAL A 60 -17.67 -5.61 -11.04
C VAL A 60 -16.69 -4.97 -12.03
N VAL A 61 -17.12 -3.92 -12.75
CA VAL A 61 -16.26 -3.18 -13.69
C VAL A 61 -15.03 -2.60 -12.97
N GLY A 62 -15.22 -2.05 -11.77
CA GLY A 62 -14.12 -1.50 -10.97
C GLY A 62 -13.09 -2.55 -10.55
N LEU A 63 -13.55 -3.71 -10.06
CA LEU A 63 -12.68 -4.82 -9.68
C LEU A 63 -11.93 -5.38 -10.88
N GLU A 64 -12.61 -5.58 -12.01
CA GLU A 64 -11.97 -6.02 -13.25
C GLU A 64 -10.91 -5.04 -13.74
N GLY A 65 -11.21 -3.74 -13.69
CA GLY A 65 -10.27 -2.67 -14.03
C GLY A 65 -9.04 -2.69 -13.13
N ARG A 66 -9.23 -2.85 -11.81
CA ARG A 66 -8.12 -2.90 -10.84
C ARG A 66 -7.25 -4.14 -11.02
N ILE A 67 -7.84 -5.33 -11.17
CA ILE A 67 -7.08 -6.56 -11.44
C ILE A 67 -6.28 -6.42 -12.74
N LYS A 68 -6.92 -5.96 -13.82
CA LYS A 68 -6.25 -5.75 -15.10
C LYS A 68 -5.07 -4.78 -14.95
N SER A 69 -5.26 -3.67 -14.25
CA SER A 69 -4.18 -2.69 -14.00
C SER A 69 -3.04 -3.32 -13.21
N ALA A 70 -3.34 -4.05 -12.13
CA ALA A 70 -2.36 -4.69 -11.26
C ALA A 70 -1.49 -5.69 -12.05
N LEU A 71 -2.11 -6.53 -12.89
CA LEU A 71 -1.41 -7.54 -13.68
C LEU A 71 -0.39 -6.94 -14.66
N THR A 72 -0.63 -5.72 -15.17
CA THR A 72 0.36 -5.06 -16.05
C THR A 72 1.65 -4.68 -15.32
N GLY A 73 1.56 -4.32 -14.03
CA GLY A 73 2.72 -3.96 -13.21
C GLY A 73 3.35 -5.14 -12.46
N LEU A 74 2.64 -6.24 -12.31
CA LEU A 74 3.03 -7.34 -11.41
C LEU A 74 4.36 -7.99 -11.78
N SER A 75 4.65 -8.14 -13.07
CA SER A 75 5.93 -8.70 -13.55
C SER A 75 7.12 -7.79 -13.22
N TRP A 76 6.92 -6.47 -13.22
CA TRP A 76 7.97 -5.52 -12.84
C TRP A 76 8.20 -5.54 -11.33
N LEU A 77 7.12 -5.54 -10.54
CA LEU A 77 7.20 -5.67 -9.08
C LEU A 77 7.89 -6.98 -8.66
N ALA A 78 7.63 -8.07 -9.36
CA ALA A 78 8.31 -9.35 -9.16
C ALA A 78 9.83 -9.24 -9.36
N LEU A 79 10.28 -8.56 -10.42
CA LEU A 79 11.71 -8.37 -10.69
C LEU A 79 12.38 -7.52 -9.60
N GLU A 80 11.74 -6.41 -9.20
CA GLU A 80 12.20 -5.55 -8.11
C GLU A 80 12.32 -6.34 -6.80
N TYR A 81 11.25 -7.07 -6.44
CA TYR A 81 11.22 -7.90 -5.23
C TYR A 81 12.31 -8.97 -5.24
N GLY A 82 12.49 -9.69 -6.37
CA GLY A 82 13.54 -10.69 -6.52
C GLY A 82 14.95 -10.10 -6.35
N ALA A 83 15.20 -8.92 -6.93
CA ALA A 83 16.48 -8.22 -6.77
C ALA A 83 16.75 -7.79 -5.32
N LEU A 84 15.72 -7.27 -4.62
CA LEU A 84 15.85 -6.78 -3.25
C LEU A 84 15.98 -7.92 -2.23
N THR A 85 15.26 -9.03 -2.42
CA THR A 85 15.15 -10.12 -1.45
C THR A 85 16.01 -11.33 -1.79
N ARG A 86 16.57 -11.40 -2.99
CA ARG A 86 17.22 -12.60 -3.57
C ARG A 86 16.28 -13.81 -3.65
N SER A 87 14.97 -13.56 -3.65
CA SER A 87 13.97 -14.61 -3.87
C SER A 87 13.93 -15.00 -5.33
N GLU A 88 13.83 -16.30 -5.61
CA GLU A 88 13.49 -16.78 -6.94
C GLU A 88 12.01 -16.53 -7.22
N ILE A 89 11.71 -15.95 -8.39
CA ILE A 89 10.32 -15.68 -8.81
C ILE A 89 9.98 -16.57 -9.99
N ASP A 90 8.93 -17.37 -9.80
CA ASP A 90 8.40 -18.26 -10.83
C ASP A 90 7.66 -17.43 -11.90
N ARG A 91 8.38 -17.08 -12.97
CA ARG A 91 7.82 -16.31 -14.10
C ARG A 91 6.70 -17.04 -14.80
N LYS A 92 6.70 -18.38 -14.80
CA LYS A 92 5.64 -19.16 -15.42
C LYS A 92 4.34 -18.98 -14.64
N LEU A 93 4.40 -18.95 -13.31
CA LEU A 93 3.24 -18.73 -12.46
C LEU A 93 2.59 -17.36 -12.73
N LEU A 94 3.40 -16.30 -12.91
CA LEU A 94 2.90 -14.97 -13.29
C LEU A 94 2.27 -14.95 -14.68
N GLN A 95 2.88 -15.61 -15.67
CA GLN A 95 2.34 -15.71 -17.03
C GLN A 95 1.04 -16.52 -17.08
N ASP A 96 0.95 -17.59 -16.29
CA ASP A 96 -0.26 -18.39 -16.21
C ASP A 96 -1.39 -17.59 -15.54
N LEU A 97 -1.09 -16.77 -14.53
CA LEU A 97 -2.08 -15.85 -13.92
C LEU A 97 -2.64 -14.86 -14.94
N ASP A 98 -1.76 -14.19 -15.70
CA ASP A 98 -2.17 -13.27 -16.76
C ASP A 98 -3.01 -13.98 -17.84
N ARG A 99 -2.61 -15.20 -18.23
CA ARG A 99 -3.35 -16.00 -19.22
C ARG A 99 -4.72 -16.44 -18.69
N SER A 100 -4.83 -16.86 -17.44
CA SER A 100 -6.11 -17.23 -16.82
C SER A 100 -7.04 -16.03 -16.74
N TRP A 101 -6.51 -14.86 -16.36
CA TRP A 101 -7.27 -13.61 -16.40
C TRP A 101 -7.76 -13.26 -17.81
N ALA A 102 -6.89 -13.31 -18.81
CA ALA A 102 -7.24 -13.03 -20.21
C ALA A 102 -8.32 -13.98 -20.76
N LYS A 103 -8.36 -15.23 -20.28
CA LYS A 103 -9.38 -16.24 -20.61
C LYS A 103 -10.66 -16.12 -19.77
N ARG A 104 -10.72 -15.17 -18.83
CA ARG A 104 -11.79 -15.01 -17.83
C ARG A 104 -12.00 -16.27 -16.96
N ASP A 105 -10.95 -17.06 -16.78
CA ASP A 105 -10.94 -18.21 -15.88
C ASP A 105 -10.56 -17.74 -14.47
N LEU A 106 -11.56 -17.19 -13.76
CA LEU A 106 -11.37 -16.58 -12.45
C LEU A 106 -10.92 -17.60 -11.40
N VAL A 107 -11.40 -18.84 -11.47
CA VAL A 107 -11.06 -19.90 -10.51
C VAL A 107 -9.59 -20.27 -10.64
N SER A 108 -9.09 -20.47 -11.86
CA SER A 108 -7.66 -20.71 -12.05
C SER A 108 -6.82 -19.50 -11.69
N ALA A 109 -7.26 -18.29 -12.04
CA ALA A 109 -6.57 -17.05 -11.66
C ALA A 109 -6.45 -16.92 -10.14
N GLN A 110 -7.53 -17.22 -9.39
CA GLN A 110 -7.53 -17.22 -7.92
C GLN A 110 -6.51 -18.22 -7.38
N ALA A 111 -6.52 -19.46 -7.86
CA ALA A 111 -5.59 -20.50 -7.38
C ALA A 111 -4.11 -20.12 -7.64
N LEU A 112 -3.84 -19.46 -8.76
CA LEU A 112 -2.49 -18.96 -9.10
C LEU A 112 -2.08 -17.79 -8.22
N ALA A 113 -3.00 -16.85 -7.93
CA ALA A 113 -2.77 -15.76 -6.98
C ALA A 113 -2.56 -16.29 -5.54
N ASP A 114 -3.31 -17.31 -5.14
CA ASP A 114 -3.15 -18.00 -3.85
C ASP A 114 -1.75 -18.62 -3.75
N GLU A 115 -1.29 -19.34 -4.78
CA GLU A 115 0.06 -19.91 -4.84
C GLU A 115 1.15 -18.83 -4.77
N LEU A 116 1.01 -17.73 -5.53
CA LEU A 116 1.94 -16.60 -5.47
C LEU A 116 2.00 -16.01 -4.06
N SER A 117 0.85 -15.82 -3.41
CA SER A 117 0.78 -15.25 -2.05
C SER A 117 1.40 -16.17 -1.00
N ARG A 118 1.36 -17.50 -1.19
CA ARG A 118 2.01 -18.46 -0.30
C ARG A 118 3.53 -18.51 -0.51
N ARG A 119 4.01 -18.42 -1.75
CA ARG A 119 5.46 -18.41 -2.05
C ARG A 119 6.14 -17.10 -1.68
N HIS A 120 5.40 -16.00 -1.73
CA HIS A 120 5.90 -14.65 -1.47
C HIS A 120 4.97 -13.97 -0.46
N PRO A 121 5.02 -14.39 0.82
CA PRO A 121 4.15 -13.84 1.84
C PRO A 121 4.50 -12.38 2.14
N LEU A 122 3.47 -11.55 2.36
CA LEU A 122 3.65 -10.23 2.92
C LEU A 122 4.15 -10.36 4.36
N ASN A 123 5.28 -9.73 4.68
CA ASN A 123 5.81 -9.73 6.05
C ASN A 123 4.97 -8.78 6.94
N SER A 124 3.79 -9.23 7.37
CA SER A 124 2.87 -8.44 8.19
C SER A 124 3.35 -8.24 9.64
N ALA A 125 4.27 -9.09 10.12
CA ALA A 125 4.79 -9.02 11.49
C ALA A 125 5.48 -7.69 11.84
N ILE A 126 6.10 -7.02 10.87
CA ILE A 126 6.69 -5.69 11.08
C ILE A 126 5.62 -4.58 11.16
N PHE A 127 4.42 -4.82 10.63
CA PHE A 127 3.30 -3.88 10.61
C PHE A 127 2.26 -4.17 11.69
N SER A 128 2.45 -5.21 12.49
CA SER A 128 1.50 -5.63 13.54
C SER A 128 1.02 -4.45 14.42
N ALA A 129 -0.30 -4.38 14.59
CA ALA A 129 -0.99 -3.38 15.39
C ALA A 129 -0.50 -3.33 16.85
N ASP A 130 -0.15 -4.49 17.43
CA ASP A 130 0.37 -4.59 18.81
C ASP A 130 1.72 -3.89 19.00
N ARG A 131 2.37 -3.47 17.91
CA ARG A 131 3.64 -2.74 17.92
C ARG A 131 3.45 -1.23 17.76
N ALA A 132 2.21 -0.74 17.73
CA ALA A 132 1.90 0.68 17.73
C ALA A 132 2.15 1.27 19.12
N GLY A 133 2.97 2.33 19.19
CA GLY A 133 3.13 3.10 20.42
C GLY A 133 1.95 4.05 20.66
N ALA A 134 1.86 4.62 21.87
CA ALA A 134 0.86 5.64 22.18
C ALA A 134 0.93 6.86 21.24
N GLU A 135 2.16 7.28 20.88
CA GLU A 135 2.39 8.37 19.93
C GLU A 135 1.92 8.02 18.51
N ASP A 136 2.05 6.75 18.09
CA ASP A 136 1.54 6.30 16.80
C ASP A 136 0.02 6.41 16.78
N ILE A 137 -0.65 5.95 17.84
CA ILE A 137 -2.13 5.98 17.96
C ILE A 137 -2.66 7.42 17.92
N GLU A 138 -2.06 8.34 18.67
CA GLU A 138 -2.49 9.74 18.68
C GLU A 138 -2.33 10.38 17.31
N ARG A 139 -1.19 10.12 16.66
CA ARG A 139 -0.87 10.70 15.34
C ARG A 139 -1.81 10.19 14.25
N VAL A 140 -2.13 8.89 14.24
CA VAL A 140 -3.00 8.33 13.20
C VAL A 140 -4.45 8.77 13.32
N ARG A 141 -4.94 9.16 14.52
CA ARG A 141 -6.27 9.77 14.66
C ARG A 141 -6.36 11.07 13.86
N GLY A 142 -5.29 11.87 13.90
CA GLY A 142 -5.17 13.07 13.07
C GLY A 142 -5.12 12.73 11.57
N LEU A 143 -4.34 11.72 11.19
CA LEU A 143 -4.23 11.30 9.79
C LEU A 143 -5.54 10.71 9.23
N ASP A 144 -6.24 9.90 10.01
CA ASP A 144 -7.53 9.33 9.61
C ASP A 144 -8.53 10.44 9.26
N LEU A 145 -8.67 11.43 10.16
CA LEU A 145 -9.54 12.57 9.94
C LEU A 145 -9.15 13.38 8.69
N GLN A 146 -7.85 13.58 8.46
CA GLN A 146 -7.35 14.46 7.39
C GLN A 146 -7.28 13.79 6.02
N LEU A 147 -6.98 12.48 5.96
CA LEU A 147 -6.62 11.78 4.73
C LEU A 147 -7.61 10.69 4.34
N CYS A 148 -8.32 10.09 5.29
CA CYS A 148 -9.09 8.87 5.07
C CYS A 148 -10.60 9.12 5.08
N GLN A 149 -11.12 9.73 6.15
CA GLN A 149 -12.57 9.89 6.38
C GLN A 149 -13.26 10.71 5.29
N GLY A 150 -12.57 11.65 4.65
CA GLY A 150 -13.15 12.48 3.59
C GLY A 150 -13.55 11.69 2.33
N CYS A 151 -12.88 10.57 2.06
CA CYS A 151 -13.16 9.71 0.90
C CYS A 151 -13.96 8.46 1.29
N HIS A 152 -13.68 7.87 2.46
CA HIS A 152 -14.24 6.59 2.89
C HIS A 152 -15.63 6.72 3.53
N ILE A 153 -16.60 7.22 2.74
CA ILE A 153 -17.97 7.53 3.17
C ILE A 153 -19.06 6.73 2.45
N ASP A 154 -18.71 5.94 1.44
CA ASP A 154 -19.69 5.22 0.63
C ASP A 154 -20.30 4.05 1.43
N LYS A 155 -21.61 3.84 1.37
CA LYS A 155 -22.23 2.67 2.05
C LYS A 155 -21.99 1.39 1.27
N ILE A 156 -21.88 0.25 1.94
CA ILE A 156 -21.84 -1.06 1.28
C ILE A 156 -23.04 -1.21 0.32
N GLY A 157 -22.78 -1.69 -0.89
CA GLY A 157 -23.78 -1.83 -1.95
C GLY A 157 -24.08 -0.55 -2.74
N THR A 158 -23.36 0.55 -2.49
CA THR A 158 -23.45 1.75 -3.33
C THR A 158 -23.02 1.42 -4.77
N GLU A 159 -23.86 1.77 -5.76
CA GLU A 159 -23.55 1.58 -7.18
C GLU A 159 -22.52 2.60 -7.67
N LYS A 160 -21.24 2.26 -7.49
CA LYS A 160 -20.09 3.11 -7.85
C LYS A 160 -18.92 2.24 -8.28
N ILE A 161 -18.07 2.78 -9.17
CA ILE A 161 -16.80 2.13 -9.52
C ILE A 161 -15.85 2.28 -8.33
N LEU A 162 -15.43 1.16 -7.75
CA LEU A 162 -14.53 1.10 -6.59
C LEU A 162 -14.97 2.03 -5.44
N PRO A 163 -16.14 1.76 -4.82
CA PRO A 163 -16.63 2.57 -3.71
C PRO A 163 -15.63 2.58 -2.56
N ALA A 164 -15.45 3.76 -1.97
CA ALA A 164 -14.61 3.97 -0.80
C ALA A 164 -15.46 3.72 0.45
N TYR A 165 -15.59 2.45 0.82
CA TYR A 165 -16.32 2.04 2.02
C TYR A 165 -15.61 2.48 3.30
N PRO A 166 -16.34 2.65 4.42
CA PRO A 166 -15.74 2.91 5.72
C PRO A 166 -14.60 1.94 6.03
N LEU A 167 -13.44 2.49 6.39
CA LEU A 167 -12.22 1.68 6.59
C LEU A 167 -12.37 0.65 7.72
N LYS A 168 -13.16 0.95 8.75
CA LYS A 168 -13.52 -0.02 9.80
C LYS A 168 -14.31 -1.20 9.26
N GLU A 169 -15.33 -0.94 8.43
CA GLU A 169 -16.11 -2.01 7.79
C GLU A 169 -15.24 -2.83 6.83
N MET A 170 -14.32 -2.18 6.11
CA MET A 170 -13.33 -2.88 5.30
C MET A 170 -12.45 -3.79 6.17
N ALA A 171 -11.87 -3.28 7.24
CA ALA A 171 -10.99 -4.03 8.14
C ALA A 171 -11.70 -5.22 8.81
N ALA A 172 -12.99 -5.09 9.13
CA ALA A 172 -13.79 -6.16 9.73
C ALA A 172 -14.19 -7.27 8.74
N ASN A 173 -14.35 -6.94 7.45
CA ASN A 173 -14.90 -7.84 6.44
C ASN A 173 -13.88 -8.41 5.45
N MET A 174 -12.58 -8.16 5.65
CA MET A 174 -11.51 -8.77 4.84
C MET A 174 -10.36 -9.28 5.70
N PRO A 175 -9.53 -10.20 5.20
CA PRO A 175 -8.34 -10.66 5.93
C PRO A 175 -7.42 -9.48 6.30
N SER A 176 -6.85 -9.51 7.51
CA SER A 176 -5.94 -8.45 8.00
C SER A 176 -4.79 -8.15 7.03
N ASP A 177 -4.18 -9.19 6.44
CA ASP A 177 -3.09 -9.00 5.48
C ASP A 177 -3.56 -8.35 4.16
N GLU A 178 -4.80 -8.59 3.75
CA GLU A 178 -5.39 -7.89 2.59
C GLU A 178 -5.63 -6.42 2.92
N PHE A 179 -6.17 -6.11 4.10
CA PHE A 179 -6.37 -4.73 4.53
C PHE A 179 -5.04 -3.96 4.62
N LEU A 180 -4.01 -4.58 5.22
CA LEU A 180 -2.65 -4.05 5.23
C LEU A 180 -2.13 -3.82 3.80
N ALA A 181 -2.28 -4.79 2.90
CA ALA A 181 -1.85 -4.65 1.51
C ALA A 181 -2.51 -3.44 0.83
N ARG A 182 -3.81 -3.24 1.04
CA ARG A 182 -4.56 -2.09 0.53
C ARG A 182 -4.07 -0.77 1.13
N LEU A 183 -3.70 -0.71 2.41
CA LEU A 183 -3.06 0.48 3.00
C LEU A 183 -1.69 0.78 2.38
N LEU A 184 -0.87 -0.25 2.15
CA LEU A 184 0.47 -0.10 1.58
C LEU A 184 0.45 0.37 0.13
N SER A 185 -0.48 -0.16 -0.70
CA SER A 185 -0.58 0.17 -2.13
C SER A 185 -1.53 1.34 -2.43
N GLY A 186 -2.53 1.57 -1.59
CA GLY A 186 -3.62 2.52 -1.83
C GLY A 186 -3.31 3.97 -1.45
N VAL A 187 -2.43 4.19 -0.46
CA VAL A 187 -2.03 5.55 -0.05
C VAL A 187 -0.81 5.99 -0.84
N ARG A 188 -0.94 7.11 -1.56
CA ARG A 188 0.11 7.66 -2.43
C ARG A 188 0.41 9.09 -2.02
N GLY A 189 1.68 9.45 -2.06
CA GLY A 189 2.14 10.81 -1.82
C GLY A 189 1.94 11.70 -3.04
N THR A 190 2.61 12.85 -3.04
CA THR A 190 2.55 13.81 -4.14
C THR A 190 3.59 13.51 -5.22
N SER A 191 3.54 14.25 -6.34
CA SER A 191 4.57 14.22 -7.39
C SER A 191 5.97 14.43 -6.83
N ASP A 192 6.11 15.28 -5.81
CA ASP A 192 7.40 15.63 -5.20
C ASP A 192 8.01 14.46 -4.42
N THR A 193 7.19 13.48 -4.05
CA THR A 193 7.60 12.23 -3.41
C THR A 193 7.62 11.05 -4.39
N ALA A 194 7.56 11.31 -5.70
CA ALA A 194 7.38 10.30 -6.74
C ALA A 194 6.20 9.33 -6.44
N LEU A 195 5.13 9.86 -5.84
CA LEU A 195 3.94 9.11 -5.41
C LEU A 195 4.23 7.99 -4.39
N ALA A 196 5.37 8.03 -3.70
CA ALA A 196 5.68 7.08 -2.63
C ALA A 196 4.64 7.17 -1.50
N ASN A 197 4.34 6.05 -0.86
CA ASN A 197 3.42 6.06 0.28
C ASN A 197 4.01 6.95 1.38
N PRO A 198 3.31 8.03 1.80
CA PRO A 198 3.84 9.00 2.75
C PRO A 198 3.78 8.49 4.19
N LEU A 199 3.07 7.39 4.44
CA LEU A 199 2.90 6.80 5.76
C LEU A 199 4.21 6.16 6.22
N SER A 200 4.53 6.40 7.49
CA SER A 200 5.61 5.73 8.19
C SER A 200 5.23 4.33 8.67
N LEU A 201 6.21 3.59 9.17
CA LEU A 201 5.94 2.29 9.81
C LEU A 201 5.03 2.42 11.03
N GLY A 202 5.22 3.48 11.82
CA GLY A 202 4.35 3.82 12.94
C GLY A 202 2.93 4.16 12.50
N ASP A 203 2.77 4.86 11.36
CA ASP A 203 1.44 5.16 10.80
C ASP A 203 0.66 3.92 10.43
N ILE A 204 1.30 3.00 9.71
CA ILE A 204 0.64 1.77 9.28
C ILE A 204 0.22 0.94 10.50
N ARG A 205 1.10 0.81 11.50
CA ARG A 205 0.78 0.09 12.75
C ARG A 205 -0.37 0.75 13.49
N GLY A 206 -0.33 2.08 13.64
CA GLY A 206 -1.38 2.85 14.31
C GLY A 206 -2.71 2.76 13.58
N LEU A 207 -2.72 2.88 12.25
CA LEU A 207 -3.95 2.76 11.45
C LEU A 207 -4.54 1.35 11.53
N LEU A 208 -3.69 0.31 11.47
CA LEU A 208 -4.14 -1.06 11.69
C LEU A 208 -4.77 -1.20 13.08
N ARG A 209 -4.10 -0.68 14.13
CA ARG A 209 -4.64 -0.67 15.48
C ARG A 209 -6.00 0.04 15.55
N LEU A 210 -6.10 1.26 15.01
CA LEU A 210 -7.32 2.07 15.01
C LEU A 210 -8.51 1.36 14.36
N TYR A 211 -8.31 0.66 13.23
CA TYR A 211 -9.40 0.01 12.51
C TYR A 211 -9.68 -1.42 12.97
N GLN A 212 -8.73 -2.08 13.67
CA GLN A 212 -8.88 -3.45 14.15
C GLN A 212 -9.31 -3.54 15.62
N GLU A 213 -8.98 -2.56 16.46
CA GLU A 213 -9.43 -2.53 17.87
C GLU A 213 -10.89 -2.17 18.02
N ASP A 214 -11.38 -1.20 17.26
CA ASP A 214 -12.78 -0.76 17.34
C ASP A 214 -13.78 -1.79 16.74
N ALA A 215 -13.30 -2.96 16.33
CA ALA A 215 -14.11 -4.12 15.94
C ALA A 215 -14.35 -5.11 17.10
N ALA A 216 -13.72 -4.87 18.27
CA ALA A 216 -13.80 -5.74 19.46
C ALA A 216 -14.71 -5.21 20.58
N ASP A 217 -15.45 -4.11 20.34
CA ASP A 217 -16.46 -3.56 21.28
C ASP A 217 -17.90 -3.73 20.76
#